data_AF-A0A6J8BVA2-F1
#
_entry.id   AF-A0A6J8BVA2-F1
#
_cell.length_a   1.000
_cell.length_b   1.000
_cell.length_c   1.000
_cell.angle_alpha   90.00
_cell.angle_beta   90.00
_cell.angle_gamma   90.00
#
_symmetry.space_group_name_H-M   'P 1'
#
loop_
_entity.id
_entity.type
_entity.pdbx_description
1 polymer ?
#
loop_
_entity_poly.entity_id
_entity_poly.type
_entity_poly.pdbx_seq_one_letter_code
_entity_poly.pdbx_strand_id
1 'polypeptide(L)'
;MRAFICDAPARAFLKQIKGHTGYFSCERCVIKGFWKNNRVTMHSCELYEKRTDELFSAQTYVNHQMGITPLVQHGIPCISSFVLDYMHCVCLGVVKRILWFFKQGPTVCKLSHIQLDELSKKIVSYSGNLPSEFARQPRSSAELERWKARV
;
A
#
# COMPACT_ATOMS: atom_id res chain seq x y z
N MET A 1 13.68 16.45 11.50
CA MET A 1 12.89 15.68 10.50
C MET A 1 11.87 14.85 11.26
N ARG A 2 10.58 14.89 10.92
CA ARG A 2 9.52 14.20 11.70
C ARG A 2 9.12 12.83 11.14
N ALA A 3 9.16 12.66 9.82
CA ALA A 3 8.89 11.39 9.15
C ALA A 3 9.36 11.42 7.69
N PHE A 4 9.57 10.24 7.10
CA PHE A 4 9.69 10.01 5.68
C PHE A 4 8.34 9.53 5.13
N ILE A 5 7.84 10.23 4.12
CA ILE A 5 6.61 9.90 3.40
C ILE A 5 7.00 9.68 1.94
N CYS A 6 7.05 8.43 1.53
CA CYS A 6 7.34 8.05 0.15
C CYS A 6 6.72 6.69 -0.18
N ASP A 7 6.69 6.35 -1.47
CA ASP A 7 6.10 5.11 -1.97
C ASP A 7 6.96 3.87 -1.64
N ALA A 8 6.43 2.68 -1.91
CA ALA A 8 7.10 1.44 -1.52
C ALA A 8 8.47 1.23 -2.18
N PRO A 9 8.68 1.53 -3.48
CA PRO A 9 10.02 1.49 -4.09
C PRO A 9 11.02 2.45 -3.44
N ALA A 10 10.64 3.71 -3.17
CA ALA A 10 11.53 4.67 -2.54
C ALA A 10 11.91 4.25 -1.11
N ARG A 11 10.95 3.74 -0.32
CA ARG A 11 11.24 3.20 1.01
C ARG A 11 12.20 2.01 0.94
N ALA A 12 11.98 1.10 0.00
CA ALA A 12 12.85 -0.07 -0.17
C ALA A 12 14.29 0.34 -0.49
N PHE A 13 14.45 1.32 -1.37
CA PHE A 13 15.75 1.88 -1.72
C PHE A 13 16.43 2.57 -0.52
N LEU A 14 15.74 3.50 0.15
CA LEU A 14 16.32 4.24 1.28
C LEU A 14 16.70 3.32 2.44
N LYS A 15 15.87 2.33 2.76
CA LYS A 15 16.08 1.40 3.87
C LYS A 15 16.99 0.23 3.50
N GLN A 16 17.35 0.07 2.23
CA GLN A 16 18.08 -1.09 1.71
C GLN A 16 17.39 -2.42 2.09
N ILE A 17 16.09 -2.51 1.83
CA ILE A 17 15.26 -3.69 2.14
C ILE A 17 14.68 -4.32 0.87
N LYS A 18 14.20 -5.56 0.99
CA LYS A 18 13.46 -6.22 -0.09
C LYS A 18 12.25 -5.39 -0.51
N GLY A 19 12.10 -5.21 -1.82
CA GLY A 19 10.96 -4.51 -2.40
C GLY A 19 9.64 -5.22 -2.16
N HIS A 20 8.53 -4.50 -2.37
CA HIS A 20 7.15 -4.90 -2.10
C HIS A 20 6.66 -6.21 -2.75
N THR A 21 7.41 -6.78 -3.71
CA THR A 21 7.12 -8.05 -4.37
C THR A 21 7.86 -9.24 -3.76
N GLY A 22 8.76 -9.03 -2.79
CA GLY A 22 9.57 -10.07 -2.17
C GLY A 22 8.86 -10.85 -1.07
N TYR A 23 9.35 -12.07 -0.78
CA TYR A 23 8.82 -12.95 0.27
C TYR A 23 8.86 -12.37 1.68
N PHE A 24 9.86 -11.55 2.01
CA PHE A 24 10.00 -10.94 3.34
C PHE A 24 9.93 -9.41 3.22
N SER A 25 8.96 -8.92 2.44
CA SER A 25 8.87 -7.50 2.06
C SER A 25 8.03 -6.65 3.00
N CYS A 26 7.22 -7.25 3.89
CA CYS A 26 6.53 -6.49 4.93
C CYS A 26 7.55 -5.65 5.70
N GLU A 27 7.23 -4.39 5.97
CA GLU A 27 8.12 -3.47 6.68
C GLU A 27 7.84 -3.45 8.19
N ARG A 28 6.65 -3.94 8.61
CA ARG A 28 6.14 -3.83 9.98
C ARG A 28 6.30 -5.09 10.80
N CYS A 29 6.25 -6.28 10.19
CA CYS A 29 6.37 -7.56 10.89
C CYS A 29 7.12 -8.62 10.09
N VAL A 30 7.66 -9.61 10.78
CA VAL A 30 8.56 -10.64 10.22
C VAL A 30 7.87 -11.71 9.35
N ILE A 31 6.61 -11.48 8.94
CA ILE A 31 5.84 -12.41 8.12
C ILE A 31 6.57 -12.79 6.82
N LYS A 32 6.56 -14.08 6.51
CA LYS A 32 6.98 -14.64 5.23
C LYS A 32 5.76 -14.77 4.33
N GLY A 33 5.81 -14.14 3.15
CA GLY A 33 4.84 -14.34 2.09
C GLY A 33 4.97 -15.70 1.43
N PHE A 34 3.97 -16.07 0.65
CA PHE A 34 3.96 -17.29 -0.17
C PHE A 34 3.58 -16.94 -1.60
N TRP A 35 4.03 -17.75 -2.56
CA TRP A 35 3.71 -17.54 -3.96
C TRP A 35 2.31 -18.04 -4.27
N LYS A 36 1.46 -17.20 -4.85
CA LYS A 36 0.11 -17.56 -5.29
C LYS A 36 -0.32 -16.68 -6.46
N ASN A 37 -0.80 -17.30 -7.55
CA ASN A 37 -1.30 -16.60 -8.73
C ASN A 37 -0.31 -15.58 -9.31
N ASN A 38 0.94 -16.01 -9.54
CA ASN A 38 2.03 -15.20 -10.11
C ASN A 38 2.42 -13.96 -9.29
N ARG A 39 2.22 -14.00 -7.98
CA ARG A 39 2.62 -12.95 -7.05
C ARG A 39 2.93 -13.51 -5.67
N VAL A 40 3.78 -12.83 -4.93
CA VAL A 40 3.93 -13.06 -3.49
C VAL A 40 2.73 -12.45 -2.78
N THR A 41 2.08 -13.23 -1.93
CA THR A 41 0.97 -12.81 -1.08
C THR A 41 1.38 -12.96 0.38
N MET A 42 1.06 -11.95 1.19
CA MET A 42 1.26 -11.95 2.63
C MET A 42 -0.12 -11.83 3.28
N HIS A 43 -0.57 -12.91 3.88
CA HIS A 43 -1.83 -12.96 4.62
C HIS A 43 -1.70 -14.08 5.66
N SER A 44 -2.04 -13.79 6.91
CA SER A 44 -2.10 -14.77 7.97
C SER A 44 -3.10 -14.33 9.03
N CYS A 45 -3.71 -15.31 9.70
CA CYS A 45 -4.54 -15.08 10.88
C CYS A 45 -3.71 -15.02 12.17
N GLU A 46 -2.42 -15.34 12.08
CA GLU A 46 -1.49 -15.34 13.20
C GLU A 46 -0.84 -13.96 13.40
N LEU A 47 -0.48 -13.66 14.64
CA LEU A 47 0.29 -12.48 14.99
C LEU A 47 1.78 -12.76 14.76
N TYR A 48 2.43 -11.92 13.96
CA TYR A 48 3.88 -11.95 13.76
C TYR A 48 4.53 -10.85 14.59
N GLU A 49 5.75 -11.15 15.06
CA GLU A 49 6.59 -10.17 15.74
C GLU A 49 6.77 -8.91 14.88
N LYS A 50 6.61 -7.76 15.54
CA LYS A 50 6.81 -6.46 14.90
C LYS A 50 8.31 -6.22 14.75
N ARG A 51 8.69 -5.57 13.65
CA ARG A 51 10.06 -5.07 13.53
C ARG A 51 10.27 -3.89 14.46
N THR A 52 11.45 -3.81 15.04
CA THR A 52 11.84 -2.70 15.91
C THR A 52 13.06 -1.98 15.34
N ASP A 53 13.25 -0.73 15.77
CA ASP A 53 14.38 0.08 15.30
C ASP A 53 15.72 -0.50 15.78
N GLU A 54 15.76 -1.05 16.99
CA GLU A 54 16.97 -1.65 17.59
C GLU A 54 17.43 -2.86 16.78
N LEU A 55 16.50 -3.79 16.51
CA LEU A 55 16.78 -5.00 15.74
C LEU A 55 17.10 -4.71 14.27
N PHE A 56 16.49 -3.66 13.70
CA PHE A 56 16.82 -3.21 12.36
C PHE A 56 18.22 -2.60 12.30
N SER A 57 18.58 -1.76 13.28
CA SER A 57 19.91 -1.14 13.39
C SER A 57 21.01 -2.18 13.59
N ALA A 58 20.72 -3.25 14.34
CA ALA A 58 21.61 -4.39 14.53
C ALA A 58 21.66 -5.35 13.31
N GLN A 59 20.98 -5.03 12.21
CA GLN A 59 20.98 -5.79 10.96
C GLN A 59 20.53 -7.26 11.12
N THR A 60 19.62 -7.51 12.08
CA THR A 60 19.18 -8.87 12.44
C THR A 60 18.26 -9.51 11.41
N TYR A 61 17.60 -8.72 10.57
CA TYR A 61 16.60 -9.20 9.63
C TYR A 61 17.21 -9.62 8.29
N VAL A 62 18.06 -10.66 8.30
CA VAL A 62 18.83 -11.15 7.13
C VAL A 62 17.97 -11.39 5.89
N ASN A 63 16.74 -11.87 6.09
CA ASN A 63 15.84 -12.16 4.97
C ASN A 63 15.12 -10.92 4.42
N HIS A 64 15.16 -9.78 5.11
CA HIS A 64 14.47 -8.54 4.76
C HIS A 64 15.45 -7.45 4.31
N GLN A 65 16.59 -7.32 5.01
CA GLN A 65 17.62 -6.32 4.75
C GLN A 65 18.57 -6.82 3.67
N MET A 66 18.74 -6.02 2.62
CA MET A 66 19.61 -6.31 1.48
C MET A 66 21.00 -5.68 1.64
N GLY A 67 21.15 -4.74 2.57
CA GLY A 67 22.40 -4.06 2.85
C GLY A 67 22.26 -3.12 4.05
N ILE A 68 23.36 -2.42 4.37
CA ILE A 68 23.38 -1.38 5.40
C ILE A 68 22.83 -0.10 4.78
N THR A 69 21.79 0.45 5.37
CA THR A 69 21.27 1.77 4.97
C THR A 69 22.12 2.88 5.57
N PRO A 70 22.41 3.96 4.81
CA PRO A 70 23.10 5.13 5.35
C PRO A 70 22.29 5.85 6.44
N LEU A 71 20.99 5.57 6.55
CA LEU A 71 20.14 6.17 7.59
C LEU A 71 20.53 5.70 8.99
N VAL A 72 20.81 4.41 9.15
CA VAL A 72 21.26 3.84 10.43
C VAL A 72 22.62 4.43 10.83
N GLN A 73 23.52 4.66 9.86
CA GLN A 73 24.83 5.28 10.11
C GLN A 73 24.72 6.71 10.66
N HIS A 74 23.63 7.41 10.37
CA HIS A 74 23.35 8.76 10.86
C HIS A 74 22.39 8.76 12.06
N GLY A 75 22.14 7.62 12.69
CA GLY A 75 21.27 7.50 13.86
C GLY A 75 19.78 7.70 13.56
N ILE A 76 19.35 7.51 12.30
CA ILE A 76 17.95 7.67 11.90
C ILE A 76 17.22 6.31 12.01
N PRO A 77 16.18 6.19 12.86
CA PRO A 77 15.45 4.94 13.03
C PRO A 77 14.62 4.60 11.79
N CYS A 78 14.77 3.39 11.24
CA CYS A 78 14.21 3.02 9.92
C CYS A 78 12.80 2.41 9.97
N ILE A 79 12.29 2.05 11.14
CA ILE A 79 10.93 1.54 11.35
C ILE A 79 9.99 2.67 11.76
N SER A 80 10.35 3.44 12.80
CA SER A 80 9.50 4.52 13.31
C SER A 80 9.51 5.78 12.44
N SER A 81 10.62 6.11 11.77
CA SER A 81 10.68 7.32 10.93
C SER A 81 9.91 7.20 9.62
N PHE A 82 9.57 6.00 9.16
CA PHE A 82 8.86 5.81 7.90
C PHE A 82 7.37 5.59 8.14
N VAL A 83 6.54 6.44 7.54
CA VAL A 83 5.08 6.30 7.59
C VAL A 83 4.64 5.48 6.39
N LEU A 84 3.78 4.48 6.65
CA LEU A 84 3.07 3.80 5.56
C LEU A 84 1.87 4.66 5.21
N ASP A 85 1.98 5.35 4.07
CA ASP A 85 0.93 6.25 3.63
C ASP A 85 -0.35 5.47 3.25
N TYR A 86 -1.45 5.83 3.91
CA TYR A 86 -2.79 5.28 3.69
C TYR A 86 -3.25 5.47 2.25
N MET A 87 -2.94 6.62 1.63
CA MET A 87 -3.41 6.91 0.28
C MET A 87 -2.83 5.94 -0.74
N HIS A 88 -1.52 5.67 -0.69
CA HIS A 88 -0.89 4.72 -1.60
C HIS A 88 -1.21 3.27 -1.24
N CYS A 89 -1.13 2.90 0.04
CA CYS A 89 -1.30 1.51 0.46
C CYS A 89 -2.76 1.04 0.33
N VAL A 90 -3.71 1.85 0.82
CA VAL A 90 -5.12 1.44 0.94
C VAL A 90 -5.94 1.99 -0.23
N CYS A 91 -5.99 3.30 -0.43
CA CYS A 91 -6.85 3.89 -1.47
C CYS A 91 -6.42 3.44 -2.87
N LEU A 92 -5.15 3.64 -3.23
CA LEU A 92 -4.65 3.27 -4.55
C LEU A 92 -4.36 1.78 -4.69
N GLY A 93 -3.86 1.12 -3.63
CA GLY A 93 -3.54 -0.30 -3.65
C GLY A 93 -4.76 -1.21 -3.54
N VAL A 94 -5.50 -1.10 -2.44
CA VAL A 94 -6.59 -2.02 -2.09
C VAL A 94 -7.91 -1.60 -2.73
N VAL A 95 -8.36 -0.36 -2.49
CA VAL A 95 -9.68 0.11 -2.92
C VAL A 95 -9.79 0.10 -4.45
N LYS A 96 -8.77 0.59 -5.16
CA LYS A 96 -8.73 0.51 -6.64
C LYS A 96 -8.89 -0.92 -7.14
N ARG A 97 -8.24 -1.90 -6.49
CA ARG A 97 -8.33 -3.33 -6.86
C ARG A 97 -9.72 -3.91 -6.57
N ILE A 98 -10.35 -3.53 -5.46
CA ILE A 98 -11.73 -3.94 -5.14
C ILE A 98 -12.70 -3.41 -6.20
N LEU A 99 -12.62 -2.11 -6.55
CA LEU A 99 -13.46 -1.52 -7.58
C LEU A 99 -13.26 -2.18 -8.94
N TRP A 100 -12.03 -2.60 -9.24
CA TRP A 100 -11.72 -3.38 -10.43
C TRP A 100 -12.41 -4.75 -10.43
N PHE A 101 -12.43 -5.45 -9.29
CA PHE A 101 -13.17 -6.70 -9.17
C PHE A 101 -14.69 -6.50 -9.31
N PHE A 102 -15.22 -5.40 -8.80
CA PHE A 102 -16.64 -5.08 -8.98
C PHE A 102 -16.99 -4.81 -10.45
N LYS A 103 -16.08 -4.20 -11.23
CA LYS A 103 -16.32 -3.87 -12.65
C LYS A 103 -16.05 -5.04 -13.60
N GLN A 104 -14.90 -5.70 -13.45
CA GLN A 104 -14.40 -6.71 -14.41
C GLN A 104 -13.89 -7.99 -13.73
N GLY A 105 -14.18 -8.18 -12.45
CA GLY A 105 -13.76 -9.37 -11.71
C GLY A 105 -14.60 -10.62 -11.99
N PRO A 106 -14.31 -11.71 -11.27
CA PRO A 106 -15.12 -12.92 -11.28
C PRO A 106 -16.59 -12.66 -10.94
N THR A 107 -17.50 -13.46 -11.51
CA THR A 107 -18.96 -13.29 -11.34
C THR A 107 -19.41 -13.22 -9.88
N VAL A 108 -18.72 -13.93 -8.97
CA VAL A 108 -19.02 -13.93 -7.52
C VAL A 108 -18.90 -12.56 -6.86
N CYS A 109 -18.11 -11.66 -7.41
CA CYS A 109 -17.89 -10.31 -6.87
C CYS A 109 -18.22 -9.19 -7.86
N LYS A 110 -18.56 -9.52 -9.12
CA LYS A 110 -18.85 -8.55 -10.16
C LYS A 110 -20.25 -7.97 -9.94
N LEU A 111 -20.37 -6.65 -9.98
CA LEU A 111 -21.65 -5.96 -9.91
C LEU A 111 -22.36 -5.98 -11.26
N SER A 112 -23.69 -5.92 -11.24
CA SER A 112 -24.48 -5.74 -12.45
C SER A 112 -24.25 -4.35 -13.05
N HIS A 113 -24.58 -4.17 -14.33
CA HIS A 113 -24.47 -2.87 -14.98
C HIS A 113 -25.31 -1.79 -14.26
N ILE A 114 -26.51 -2.17 -13.78
CA ILE A 114 -27.40 -1.28 -13.03
C ILE A 114 -26.74 -0.86 -11.72
N GLN A 115 -26.17 -1.80 -10.96
CA GLN A 115 -25.49 -1.51 -9.70
C GLN A 115 -24.25 -0.63 -9.90
N LEU A 116 -23.47 -0.86 -10.97
CA LEU A 116 -22.32 -0.02 -11.32
C LEU A 116 -22.72 1.40 -11.69
N ASP A 117 -23.84 1.57 -12.38
CA ASP A 117 -24.39 2.88 -12.75
C ASP A 117 -24.90 3.63 -11.51
N GLU A 118 -25.64 2.96 -10.62
CA GLU A 118 -26.06 3.54 -9.33
C GLU A 118 -24.86 3.95 -8.47
N LEU A 119 -23.84 3.10 -8.38
CA LEU A 119 -22.59 3.43 -7.70
C LEU A 119 -21.92 4.65 -8.33
N SER A 120 -21.84 4.71 -9.66
CA SER A 120 -21.25 5.83 -10.37
C SER A 120 -22.00 7.14 -10.09
N LYS A 121 -23.34 7.11 -10.15
CA LYS A 121 -24.19 8.26 -9.86
C LYS A 121 -24.00 8.77 -8.43
N LYS A 122 -23.97 7.86 -7.45
CA LYS A 122 -23.68 8.21 -6.04
C LYS A 122 -22.29 8.80 -5.85
N ILE A 123 -21.27 8.30 -6.54
CA ILE A 123 -19.91 8.85 -6.45
C ILE A 123 -19.88 10.27 -7.02
N VAL A 124 -20.47 10.47 -8.19
CA VAL A 124 -20.50 11.77 -8.87
C VAL A 124 -21.36 12.78 -8.11
N SER A 125 -22.40 12.37 -7.37
CA SER A 125 -23.20 13.30 -6.56
C SER A 125 -22.41 13.97 -5.41
N TYR A 126 -21.27 13.41 -5.02
CA TYR A 126 -20.35 14.06 -4.07
C TYR A 126 -19.41 15.09 -4.73
N SER A 127 -19.41 15.20 -6.06
CA SER A 127 -18.61 16.20 -6.76
C SER A 127 -19.04 17.61 -6.37
N GLY A 128 -18.09 18.44 -5.95
CA GLY A 128 -18.33 19.79 -5.44
C GLY A 128 -18.62 19.84 -3.94
N ASN A 129 -18.86 18.68 -3.30
CA ASN A 129 -19.12 18.57 -1.85
C ASN A 129 -17.92 18.01 -1.07
N LEU A 130 -16.77 17.81 -1.73
CA LEU A 130 -15.55 17.33 -1.08
C LEU A 130 -14.81 18.46 -0.34
N PRO A 131 -14.17 18.17 0.80
CA PRO A 131 -13.24 19.09 1.46
C PRO A 131 -12.08 19.53 0.56
N SER A 132 -11.53 20.71 0.83
CA SER A 132 -10.44 21.32 0.05
C SER A 132 -9.15 20.50 0.00
N GLU A 133 -8.97 19.61 0.98
CA GLU A 133 -7.86 18.66 1.13
C GLU A 133 -7.86 17.61 0.01
N PHE A 134 -9.01 17.38 -0.65
CA PHE A 134 -9.09 16.49 -1.79
C PHE A 134 -8.81 17.26 -3.09
N ALA A 135 -7.58 17.12 -3.59
CA ALA A 135 -7.14 17.77 -4.82
C ALA A 135 -7.89 17.36 -6.11
N ARG A 136 -8.77 16.35 -6.05
CA ARG A 136 -9.52 15.85 -7.22
C ARG A 136 -10.96 15.55 -6.83
N GLN A 137 -11.88 15.92 -7.72
CA GLN A 137 -13.28 15.55 -7.59
C GLN A 137 -13.51 14.07 -7.97
N PRO A 138 -14.55 13.44 -7.40
CA PRO A 138 -14.93 12.09 -7.78
C PRO A 138 -15.33 12.04 -9.26
N ARG A 139 -14.99 10.94 -9.94
CA ARG A 139 -15.33 10.70 -11.34
C ARG A 139 -16.17 9.44 -11.47
N SER A 140 -16.78 9.24 -12.63
CA SER A 140 -17.53 8.02 -12.92
C SER A 140 -16.65 6.77 -12.83
N SER A 141 -17.25 5.65 -12.45
CA SER A 141 -16.63 4.30 -12.48
C SER A 141 -16.25 3.85 -13.91
N ALA A 142 -16.81 4.50 -14.94
CA ALA A 142 -16.38 4.34 -16.33
C ALA A 142 -14.88 4.65 -16.49
N GLU A 143 -14.37 5.67 -15.80
CA GLU A 143 -12.99 6.15 -15.88
C GLU A 143 -12.06 5.58 -14.80
N LEU A 144 -12.41 4.44 -14.19
CA LEU A 144 -11.67 3.85 -13.06
C LEU A 144 -10.15 3.70 -13.32
N GLU A 145 -9.74 3.45 -14.56
CA GLU A 145 -8.34 3.39 -14.98
C GLU A 145 -7.58 4.69 -14.69
N ARG A 146 -8.24 5.83 -14.90
CA ARG A 146 -7.70 7.18 -14.74
C ARG A 146 -7.75 7.68 -13.30
N TRP A 147 -8.32 6.91 -12.38
CA TRP A 147 -8.34 7.26 -10.96
C TRP A 147 -6.94 7.11 -10.37
N LYS A 148 -6.47 8.18 -9.73
CA LYS A 148 -5.16 8.28 -9.09
C LYS A 148 -5.34 8.89 -7.71
N ALA A 149 -4.58 8.42 -6.73
CA ALA A 149 -4.33 9.18 -5.52
C ALA A 149 -3.30 10.29 -5.84
N ARG A 150 -3.30 11.38 -5.09
CA ARG A 150 -2.21 12.36 -5.06
C ARG A 150 -1.89 12.58 -3.58
N VAL A 151 -0.60 12.62 -3.27
CA VAL A 151 -0.07 13.24 -2.04
C VAL A 151 0.08 14.72 -2.31
#